data_AF-A0A7X4IYK6-F1
#
_entry.id   AF-A0A7X4IYK6-F1
#
_cell.length_a   1.000
_cell.length_b   1.000
_cell.length_c   1.000
_cell.angle_alpha   90.00
_cell.angle_beta   90.00
_cell.angle_gamma   90.00
#
_symmetry.space_group_name_H-M   'P 1'
#
loop_
_entity.id
_entity.type
_entity.pdbx_description
1 polymer ?
#
loop_
_entity_poly.entity_id
_entity_poly.type
_entity_poly.pdbx_seq_one_letter_code
_entity_poly.pdbx_strand_id
1 'polypeptide(L)'
;MLDFLEGLGSASVWAFWVPVLAWTGLAGVGALVLARMRGLHPVAGYRLRQALLLALPVSVLAAPWVPGLFPAVPVPGGPVPSVNGAVMAPSVPDGVALATDGGVGAGIALVLLGAATVAIALLAIGRLAVLATDLRQLHRLRRVAARVDDVAPRRRLRELAEQLGVRRPVELLEGPPDSAPMTFGAWRPVIMIPRSVLGSPDSLDAVLVHELIHIRRADYTWALLDCLVSAAFAFHPLVWVLRRGIERFRETSCDAEVLSRGFARPRPYAELLAHTHVPTQFPMPAVAASLSAPSLKLKERLETMKNFAHRKLTSRQRVGIVLGAGLVCVLVAVAGACATRAEEEPAMFEASLERADREMVVGYVRAREEAVAAQQRAAEAAAHEADVARAY
;
A
#
# COMPACT_ATOMS: atom_id res chain seq x y z
N MET A 1 24.60 -3.63 18.75
CA MET A 1 23.68 -2.64 18.13
C MET A 1 23.75 -2.73 16.61
N LEU A 2 24.94 -2.66 16.01
CA LEU A 2 25.10 -2.81 14.56
C LEU A 2 24.59 -4.16 14.05
N ASP A 3 24.95 -5.27 14.69
CA ASP A 3 24.46 -6.62 14.31
C ASP A 3 22.93 -6.74 14.37
N PHE A 4 22.28 -6.07 15.34
CA PHE A 4 20.83 -6.02 15.43
C PHE A 4 20.22 -5.25 14.24
N LEU A 5 20.81 -4.11 13.89
CA LEU A 5 20.34 -3.31 12.75
C LEU A 5 20.60 -4.02 11.43
N GLU A 6 21.71 -4.74 11.29
CA GLU A 6 22.02 -5.56 10.13
C GLU A 6 21.01 -6.70 9.97
N GLY A 7 20.73 -7.45 11.04
CA GLY A 7 19.73 -8.52 11.04
C GLY A 7 18.33 -8.01 10.75
N LEU A 8 17.93 -6.89 11.35
CA LEU A 8 16.65 -6.24 11.06
C LEU A 8 16.58 -5.74 9.61
N GLY A 9 17.68 -5.17 9.12
CA GLY A 9 17.83 -4.73 7.73
C GLY A 9 17.55 -5.87 6.77
N SER A 10 18.26 -6.98 6.95
CA SER A 10 18.10 -8.22 6.16
C SER A 10 16.65 -8.73 6.18
N ALA A 11 16.06 -8.88 7.38
CA ALA A 11 14.68 -9.34 7.51
C ALA A 11 13.64 -8.39 6.87
N SER A 12 13.91 -7.08 6.91
CA SER A 12 12.99 -6.06 6.38
C SER A 12 12.99 -5.95 4.85
N VAL A 13 14.02 -6.45 4.16
CA VAL A 13 14.15 -6.31 2.70
C VAL A 13 12.92 -6.90 2.00
N TRP A 14 12.63 -8.17 2.24
CA TRP A 14 11.57 -8.90 1.55
C TRP A 14 10.18 -8.65 2.14
N ALA A 15 10.10 -8.48 3.46
CA ALA A 15 8.82 -8.27 4.14
C ALA A 15 8.26 -6.84 3.97
N PHE A 16 9.12 -5.83 3.80
CA PHE A 16 8.72 -4.44 3.80
C PHE A 16 9.23 -3.65 2.59
N TRP A 17 10.54 -3.60 2.37
CA TRP A 17 11.12 -2.70 1.36
C TRP A 17 10.77 -3.09 -0.07
N VAL A 18 10.85 -4.38 -0.42
CA VAL A 18 10.50 -4.87 -1.76
C VAL A 18 9.03 -4.62 -2.10
N PRO A 19 8.04 -4.98 -1.24
CA PRO A 19 6.63 -4.64 -1.48
C PRO A 19 6.37 -3.15 -1.60
N VAL A 20 7.02 -2.32 -0.78
CA VAL A 20 6.90 -0.86 -0.85
C VAL A 20 7.44 -0.34 -2.18
N LEU A 21 8.64 -0.74 -2.60
CA LEU A 21 9.25 -0.30 -3.86
C LEU A 21 8.45 -0.76 -5.08
N ALA A 22 7.99 -2.02 -5.10
CA ALA A 22 7.15 -2.56 -6.16
C ALA A 22 5.84 -1.78 -6.28
N TRP A 23 5.18 -1.51 -5.13
CA TRP A 23 4.00 -0.67 -5.08
C TRP A 23 4.30 0.74 -5.60
N THR A 24 5.42 1.35 -5.21
CA THR A 24 5.78 2.72 -5.62
C THR A 24 5.94 2.87 -7.11
N GLY A 25 6.57 1.91 -7.79
CA GLY A 25 6.69 1.90 -9.25
C GLY A 25 5.33 1.85 -9.94
N LEU A 26 4.50 0.87 -9.58
CA LEU A 26 3.21 0.63 -10.21
C LEU A 26 2.17 1.71 -9.87
N ALA A 27 2.07 2.09 -8.60
CA ALA A 27 1.19 3.17 -8.17
C ALA A 27 1.64 4.52 -8.71
N GLY A 28 2.96 4.72 -8.92
CA GLY A 28 3.50 5.92 -9.57
C GLY A 28 3.03 6.05 -11.01
N VAL A 29 3.12 4.98 -11.80
CA VAL A 29 2.57 4.93 -13.17
C VAL A 29 1.06 5.16 -13.15
N GLY A 30 0.32 4.48 -12.27
CA GLY A 30 -1.12 4.68 -12.11
C GLY A 30 -1.49 6.13 -11.77
N ALA A 31 -0.80 6.74 -10.81
CA ALA A 31 -0.99 8.14 -10.43
C ALA A 31 -0.71 9.10 -11.59
N LEU A 32 0.34 8.84 -12.38
CA LEU A 32 0.68 9.64 -13.57
C LEU A 32 -0.41 9.55 -14.64
N VAL A 33 -0.88 8.33 -14.96
CA VAL A 33 -1.99 8.11 -15.90
C VAL A 33 -3.23 8.88 -15.42
N LEU A 34 -3.59 8.73 -14.15
CA LEU A 34 -4.74 9.43 -13.55
C LEU A 34 -4.58 10.95 -13.51
N ALA A 35 -3.35 11.47 -13.49
CA ALA A 35 -3.08 12.90 -13.56
C ALA A 35 -3.18 13.45 -14.99
N ARG A 36 -2.99 12.62 -16.02
CA ARG A 36 -3.08 13.01 -17.44
C ARG A 36 -4.45 12.79 -18.06
N MET A 37 -5.27 11.92 -17.47
CA MET A 37 -6.64 11.71 -17.91
C MET A 37 -7.51 12.96 -17.71
N ARG A 38 -7.81 13.65 -18.80
CA ARG A 38 -8.81 14.73 -18.83
C ARG A 38 -10.22 14.14 -18.93
N GLY A 39 -11.18 14.75 -18.24
CA GLY A 39 -12.59 14.30 -18.30
C GLY A 39 -12.91 13.05 -17.46
N LEU A 40 -12.01 12.65 -16.55
CA LEU A 40 -12.30 11.57 -15.60
C LEU A 40 -13.45 11.97 -14.68
N HIS A 41 -14.48 11.14 -14.60
CA HIS A 41 -15.60 11.38 -13.71
C HIS A 41 -15.13 11.41 -12.25
N PRO A 42 -15.59 12.35 -11.40
CA PRO A 42 -15.07 12.50 -10.04
C PRO A 42 -15.09 11.23 -9.21
N VAL A 43 -16.17 10.44 -9.29
CA VAL A 43 -16.28 9.13 -8.61
C VAL A 43 -15.20 8.15 -9.05
N ALA A 44 -14.85 8.10 -10.34
CA ALA A 44 -13.79 7.22 -10.83
C ALA A 44 -12.42 7.71 -10.35
N GLY A 45 -12.18 9.03 -10.40
CA GLY A 45 -10.96 9.65 -9.88
C GLY A 45 -10.75 9.38 -8.38
N TYR A 46 -11.83 9.37 -7.60
CA TYR A 46 -11.85 9.01 -6.19
C TYR A 46 -11.49 7.53 -5.97
N ARG A 47 -12.27 6.60 -6.57
CA ARG A 47 -12.12 5.15 -6.31
C ARG A 47 -10.81 4.58 -6.81
N LEU A 48 -10.28 5.05 -7.95
CA LEU A 48 -9.02 4.57 -8.48
C LEU A 48 -7.82 4.96 -7.59
N ARG A 49 -7.80 6.19 -7.07
CA ARG A 49 -6.74 6.62 -6.15
C ARG A 49 -6.82 5.90 -4.81
N GLN A 50 -8.04 5.65 -4.34
CA GLN A 50 -8.27 4.85 -3.13
C GLN A 50 -7.78 3.41 -3.30
N ALA A 51 -8.07 2.76 -4.43
CA ALA A 51 -7.55 1.43 -4.73
C ALA A 51 -6.01 1.41 -4.77
N LEU A 52 -5.39 2.39 -5.43
CA LEU A 52 -3.92 2.53 -5.44
C LEU A 52 -3.36 2.71 -4.02
N LEU A 53 -3.95 3.59 -3.21
CA LEU A 53 -3.48 3.86 -1.85
C LEU A 53 -3.58 2.61 -0.96
N LEU A 54 -4.71 1.90 -1.00
CA LEU A 54 -4.95 0.72 -0.17
C LEU A 54 -4.17 -0.51 -0.64
N ALA A 55 -3.66 -0.52 -1.87
CA ALA A 55 -2.81 -1.61 -2.35
C ALA A 55 -1.49 -1.72 -1.58
N LEU A 56 -1.00 -0.62 -1.00
CA LEU A 56 0.27 -0.58 -0.26
C LEU A 56 0.24 -1.42 1.03
N PRO A 57 -0.66 -1.16 2.01
CA PRO A 57 -0.73 -2.01 3.20
C PRO A 57 -1.08 -3.45 2.84
N VAL A 58 -1.90 -3.68 1.80
CA VAL A 58 -2.26 -5.04 1.37
C VAL A 58 -1.05 -5.78 0.82
N SER A 59 -0.19 -5.14 0.00
CA SER A 59 1.02 -5.79 -0.52
C SER A 59 2.03 -6.11 0.58
N VAL A 60 2.23 -5.20 1.54
CA VAL A 60 3.13 -5.42 2.69
C VAL A 60 2.60 -6.54 3.59
N LEU A 61 1.31 -6.54 3.92
CA LEU A 61 0.72 -7.56 4.79
C LEU A 61 0.62 -8.94 4.13
N ALA A 62 0.46 -8.98 2.81
CA ALA A 62 0.38 -10.23 2.07
C ALA A 62 1.75 -10.84 1.79
N ALA A 63 2.82 -10.05 1.70
CA ALA A 63 4.16 -10.51 1.32
C ALA A 63 4.63 -11.79 2.04
N PRO A 64 4.45 -11.95 3.38
CA PRO A 64 4.85 -13.17 4.08
C PRO A 64 4.04 -14.43 3.73
N TRP A 65 2.82 -14.26 3.22
CA TRP A 65 1.86 -15.36 2.98
C TRP A 65 1.84 -15.82 1.52
N VAL A 66 2.31 -14.97 0.60
CA VAL A 66 2.24 -15.24 -0.83
C VAL A 66 3.05 -16.48 -1.26
N PRO A 67 4.21 -16.82 -0.65
CA PRO A 67 4.90 -18.09 -0.93
C PRO A 67 4.03 -19.34 -0.82
N GLY A 68 3.04 -19.36 0.09
CA GLY A 68 2.12 -20.48 0.25
C GLY A 68 0.90 -20.44 -0.67
N LEU A 69 0.60 -19.30 -1.31
CA LEU A 69 -0.61 -19.09 -2.11
C LEU A 69 -0.39 -19.29 -3.61
N PHE A 70 0.84 -19.12 -4.09
CA PHE A 70 1.22 -19.37 -5.47
C PHE A 70 2.41 -20.32 -5.46
N PRO A 71 2.21 -21.64 -5.66
CA PRO A 71 3.34 -22.53 -5.84
C PRO A 71 4.17 -21.99 -7.00
N ALA A 72 5.50 -21.95 -6.82
CA ALA A 72 6.42 -21.53 -7.86
C ALA A 72 6.00 -22.18 -9.19
N VAL A 73 5.67 -21.37 -10.20
CA VAL A 73 5.49 -21.90 -11.55
C VAL A 73 6.87 -22.47 -11.90
N PRO A 74 7.01 -23.79 -12.09
CA PRO A 74 8.28 -24.35 -12.47
C PRO A 74 8.63 -23.72 -13.81
N VAL A 75 9.62 -22.81 -13.82
CA VAL A 75 10.29 -22.45 -15.06
C VAL A 75 10.86 -23.77 -15.56
N PRO A 76 10.53 -24.25 -16.76
CA PRO A 76 11.09 -25.49 -17.27
C PRO A 76 12.61 -25.35 -17.25
N GLY A 77 13.25 -26.04 -16.31
CA GLY A 77 14.69 -26.23 -16.27
C GLY A 77 15.05 -27.11 -17.46
N GLY A 78 15.08 -26.52 -18.65
CA GLY A 78 15.85 -27.08 -19.74
C GLY A 78 17.32 -27.09 -19.28
N PRO A 79 18.05 -28.20 -19.45
CA PRO A 79 19.46 -28.23 -19.10
C PRO A 79 20.16 -27.08 -19.83
N VAL A 80 20.74 -26.16 -19.07
CA VAL A 80 21.73 -25.23 -19.60
C VAL A 80 22.83 -26.13 -20.15
N PRO A 81 23.18 -26.06 -21.45
CA PRO A 81 24.21 -26.92 -21.99
C PRO A 81 25.48 -26.67 -21.19
N SER A 82 25.96 -27.70 -20.49
CA SER A 82 27.32 -27.70 -19.95
C SER A 82 28.21 -27.60 -21.19
N VAL A 83 28.78 -26.41 -21.38
CA VAL A 83 29.88 -26.25 -22.33
C VAL A 83 31.06 -26.91 -21.63
N ASN A 84 31.18 -28.24 -21.80
CA ASN A 84 32.45 -28.94 -21.61
C ASN A 84 33.40 -28.50 -22.74
N GLY A 85 33.76 -27.22 -22.72
CA GLY A 85 34.90 -26.68 -23.44
C GLY A 85 36.03 -26.65 -22.43
N ALA A 86 37.04 -27.48 -22.62
CA ALA A 86 38.33 -27.34 -21.98
C ALA A 86 38.92 -25.98 -22.34
N VAL A 87 38.51 -24.93 -21.63
CA VAL A 87 39.25 -23.68 -21.57
C VAL A 87 40.38 -23.96 -20.60
N MET A 88 41.58 -24.14 -21.13
CA MET A 88 42.80 -24.02 -20.32
C MET A 88 42.77 -22.62 -19.69
N ALA A 89 42.36 -22.55 -18.43
CA ALA A 89 42.50 -21.33 -17.65
C ALA A 89 44.01 -21.04 -17.51
N PRO A 90 44.46 -19.80 -17.76
CA PRO A 90 45.83 -19.43 -17.44
C PRO A 90 46.03 -19.64 -15.94
N SER A 91 47.11 -20.32 -15.56
CA SER A 91 47.55 -20.46 -14.18
C SER A 91 47.83 -19.06 -13.60
N VAL A 92 46.85 -18.51 -12.88
CA VAL A 92 47.02 -17.29 -12.09
C VAL A 92 47.88 -17.65 -10.89
N PRO A 93 48.95 -16.89 -10.57
CA PRO A 93 49.79 -17.17 -9.41
C PRO A 93 48.97 -17.10 -8.11
N ASP A 94 49.17 -18.09 -7.23
CA ASP A 94 48.71 -18.05 -5.84
C ASP A 94 49.26 -16.80 -5.16
N GLY A 95 48.46 -15.74 -5.04
CA GLY A 95 48.94 -14.49 -4.45
C GLY A 95 48.13 -13.23 -4.67
N VAL A 96 46.98 -13.27 -5.32
CA VAL A 96 46.06 -12.12 -5.31
C VAL A 96 44.66 -12.62 -5.00
N ALA A 97 44.38 -12.78 -3.70
CA ALA A 97 43.01 -12.64 -3.25
C ALA A 97 42.56 -11.23 -3.64
N LEU A 98 41.82 -11.11 -4.75
CA LEU A 98 40.89 -10.01 -4.91
C LEU A 98 39.89 -10.17 -3.77
N ALA A 99 40.19 -9.56 -2.63
CA ALA A 99 39.19 -9.22 -1.65
C ALA A 99 38.14 -8.42 -2.41
N THR A 100 37.03 -9.08 -2.75
CA THR A 100 35.84 -8.37 -3.18
C THR A 100 35.40 -7.55 -1.98
N ASP A 101 35.76 -6.26 -1.95
CA ASP A 101 35.32 -5.24 -0.99
C ASP A 101 33.78 -5.07 -0.93
N GLY A 102 33.00 -5.98 -1.55
CA GLY A 102 31.54 -6.03 -1.49
C GLY A 102 30.98 -6.47 -0.13
N GLY A 103 31.78 -7.12 0.74
CA GLY A 103 31.31 -7.59 2.06
C GLY A 103 31.04 -6.45 3.04
N VAL A 104 31.94 -5.45 3.11
CA VAL A 104 31.79 -4.30 4.01
C VAL A 104 30.68 -3.36 3.52
N GLY A 105 30.57 -3.17 2.20
CA GLY A 105 29.52 -2.35 1.59
C GLY A 105 28.11 -2.94 1.80
N ALA A 106 27.96 -4.25 1.67
CA ALA A 106 26.69 -4.94 1.89
C ALA A 106 26.23 -4.87 3.35
N GLY A 107 27.13 -5.10 4.32
CA GLY A 107 26.82 -4.99 5.75
C GLY A 107 26.40 -3.57 6.16
N ILE A 108 27.10 -2.54 5.66
CA ILE A 108 26.71 -1.15 5.91
C ILE A 108 25.32 -0.85 5.33
N ALA A 109 25.01 -1.32 4.12
CA ALA A 109 23.70 -1.11 3.50
C ALA A 109 22.57 -1.75 4.31
N LEU A 110 22.77 -2.96 4.84
CA LEU A 110 21.80 -3.65 5.70
C LEU A 110 21.61 -2.91 7.03
N VAL A 111 22.68 -2.44 7.67
CA VAL A 111 22.58 -1.61 8.89
C VAL A 111 21.78 -0.34 8.63
N LEU A 112 22.01 0.35 7.51
CA LEU A 112 21.25 1.54 7.13
C LEU A 112 19.77 1.24 6.88
N LEU A 113 19.45 0.11 6.22
CA LEU A 113 18.07 -0.34 6.03
C LEU A 113 17.37 -0.67 7.35
N GLY A 114 18.06 -1.33 8.28
CA GLY A 114 17.54 -1.59 9.62
C GLY A 114 17.27 -0.30 10.39
N ALA A 115 18.22 0.64 10.37
CA ALA A 115 18.07 1.95 11.01
C ALA A 115 16.90 2.75 10.39
N ALA A 116 16.77 2.75 9.06
CA ALA A 116 15.67 3.39 8.36
C ALA A 116 14.31 2.76 8.74
N THR A 117 14.26 1.43 8.85
CA THR A 117 13.05 0.70 9.26
C THR A 117 12.62 1.09 10.68
N VAL A 118 13.55 1.17 11.63
CA VAL A 118 13.27 1.65 12.99
C VAL A 118 12.78 3.10 12.98
N ALA A 119 13.45 3.99 12.25
CA ALA A 119 13.06 5.39 12.17
C ALA A 119 11.65 5.57 11.57
N ILE A 120 11.32 4.81 10.52
CA ILE A 120 9.99 4.78 9.91
C ILE A 120 8.95 4.24 10.89
N ALA A 121 9.24 3.17 11.62
CA ALA A 121 8.33 2.62 12.62
C ALA A 121 8.04 3.63 13.75
N LEU A 122 9.05 4.34 14.25
CA LEU A 122 8.88 5.39 15.25
C LEU A 122 8.04 6.56 14.72
N LEU A 123 8.30 6.99 13.48
CA LEU A 123 7.49 8.02 12.82
C LEU A 123 6.02 7.58 12.68
N ALA A 124 5.79 6.34 12.26
CA ALA A 124 4.46 5.76 12.12
C ALA A 124 3.72 5.72 13.47
N ILE A 125 4.39 5.27 14.54
CA ILE A 125 3.84 5.27 15.91
C ILE A 125 3.46 6.69 16.33
N GLY A 126 4.35 7.68 16.13
CA GLY A 126 4.07 9.07 16.44
C GLY A 126 2.84 9.62 15.68
N ARG A 127 2.73 9.32 14.38
CA ARG A 127 1.58 9.74 13.56
C ARG A 127 0.28 9.04 13.95
N LEU A 128 0.34 7.76 14.32
CA LEU A 128 -0.81 7.01 14.83
C LEU A 128 -1.26 7.53 16.21
N ALA A 129 -0.33 7.97 17.07
CA ALA A 129 -0.66 8.60 18.34
C ALA A 129 -1.40 9.92 18.13
N VAL A 130 -0.95 10.76 17.18
CA VAL A 130 -1.66 11.99 16.79
C VAL A 130 -3.05 11.68 16.25
N LEU A 131 -3.17 10.66 15.38
CA LEU A 131 -4.48 10.22 14.89
C LEU A 131 -5.39 9.74 16.02
N ALA A 132 -4.86 9.04 17.02
CA ALA A 132 -5.62 8.61 18.18
C ALA A 132 -6.09 9.80 19.04
N THR A 133 -5.25 10.84 19.22
CA THR A 133 -5.67 12.06 19.91
C THR A 133 -6.78 12.80 19.15
N ASP A 134 -6.69 12.84 17.81
CA ASP A 134 -7.70 13.44 16.96
C ASP A 134 -9.07 12.75 17.08
N LEU A 135 -9.06 11.41 17.08
CA LEU A 135 -10.27 10.62 17.27
C LEU A 135 -10.87 10.80 18.67
N ARG A 136 -10.03 10.93 19.71
CA ARG A 136 -10.49 11.25 21.07
C ARG A 136 -11.12 12.64 21.14
N GLN A 137 -10.53 13.64 20.48
CA GLN A 137 -11.09 14.98 20.41
C GLN A 137 -12.44 15.00 19.71
N LEU A 138 -12.58 14.26 18.60
CA LEU A 138 -13.85 14.13 17.89
C LEU A 138 -14.92 13.43 18.72
N HIS A 139 -14.54 12.39 19.46
CA HIS A 139 -15.45 11.71 20.40
C HIS A 139 -15.86 12.63 21.56
N ARG A 140 -14.95 13.48 22.05
CA ARG A 140 -15.27 14.51 23.04
C ARG A 140 -16.24 15.55 22.48
N LEU A 141 -16.00 16.04 21.26
CA LEU A 141 -16.90 16.98 20.59
C LEU A 141 -18.32 16.40 20.47
N ARG A 142 -18.45 15.14 20.07
CA ARG A 142 -19.75 14.45 20.04
C ARG A 142 -20.48 14.48 21.39
N ARG A 143 -19.75 14.29 22.50
CA ARG A 143 -20.36 14.23 23.84
C ARG A 143 -20.75 15.61 24.38
N VAL A 144 -20.02 16.65 23.99
CA VAL A 144 -20.19 18.01 24.54
C VAL A 144 -21.09 18.87 23.66
N ALA A 145 -21.14 18.62 22.35
CA ALA A 145 -21.98 19.37 21.44
C ALA A 145 -23.47 19.17 21.74
N ALA A 146 -24.22 20.26 21.70
CA ALA A 146 -25.66 20.25 21.90
C ALA A 146 -26.34 19.52 20.73
N ARG A 147 -27.45 18.83 21.04
CA ARG A 147 -28.33 18.28 20.00
C ARG A 147 -29.20 19.40 19.45
N VAL A 148 -29.51 19.33 18.16
CA VAL A 148 -30.54 20.20 17.59
C VAL A 148 -31.88 19.72 18.11
N ASP A 149 -32.50 20.46 19.04
CA ASP A 149 -33.77 20.07 19.65
C ASP A 149 -34.99 20.37 18.76
N ASP A 150 -34.84 21.29 17.80
CA ASP A 150 -35.91 21.68 16.88
C ASP A 150 -36.44 20.50 16.05
N VAL A 151 -37.76 20.36 16.06
CA VAL A 151 -38.47 19.26 15.38
C VAL A 151 -38.32 19.36 13.86
N ALA A 152 -38.33 20.58 13.30
CA ALA A 152 -38.33 20.80 11.86
C ALA A 152 -37.04 20.31 11.16
N PRO A 153 -35.82 20.72 11.56
CA PRO A 153 -34.58 20.19 10.99
C PRO A 153 -34.43 18.67 11.15
N ARG A 154 -34.83 18.12 12.30
CA ARG A 154 -34.78 16.67 12.56
C ARG A 154 -35.75 15.87 11.71
N ARG A 155 -36.95 16.39 11.47
CA ARG A 155 -37.92 15.79 10.55
C ARG A 155 -37.36 15.81 9.13
N ARG A 156 -36.82 16.96 8.71
CA ARG A 156 -36.26 17.13 7.37
C ARG A 156 -35.06 16.21 7.10
N LEU A 157 -34.16 16.07 8.08
CA LEU A 157 -33.06 15.09 8.02
C LEU A 157 -33.57 13.67 7.78
N ARG A 158 -34.63 13.25 8.49
CA ARG A 158 -35.20 11.90 8.33
C ARG A 158 -35.79 11.69 6.93
N GLU A 159 -36.56 12.65 6.43
CA GLU A 159 -37.13 12.60 5.08
C GLU A 159 -36.04 12.48 4.01
N LEU A 160 -34.99 13.31 4.09
CA LEU A 160 -33.88 13.27 3.13
C LEU A 160 -33.05 11.98 3.27
N ALA A 161 -32.85 11.49 4.50
CA ALA A 161 -32.17 10.22 4.75
C ALA A 161 -32.91 9.05 4.10
N GLU A 162 -34.23 9.00 4.23
CA GLU A 162 -35.10 7.99 3.59
C GLU A 162 -35.01 8.10 2.06
N GLN A 163 -35.12 9.31 1.49
CA GLN A 163 -35.01 9.54 0.05
C GLN A 163 -33.64 9.11 -0.52
N LEU A 164 -32.57 9.29 0.25
CA LEU A 164 -31.21 8.89 -0.15
C LEU A 164 -30.91 7.41 0.17
N GLY A 165 -31.79 6.69 0.86
CA GLY A 165 -31.60 5.29 1.25
C GLY A 165 -30.61 5.11 2.40
N VAL A 166 -30.42 6.11 3.25
CA VAL A 166 -29.60 6.04 4.47
C VAL A 166 -30.41 5.34 5.56
N ARG A 167 -30.13 4.05 5.77
CA ARG A 167 -30.86 3.20 6.72
C ARG A 167 -30.40 3.33 8.18
N ARG A 168 -29.24 3.95 8.41
CA ARG A 168 -28.64 4.08 9.75
C ARG A 168 -29.22 5.31 10.44
N PRO A 169 -29.48 5.28 11.76
CA PRO A 169 -29.91 6.46 12.49
C PRO A 169 -28.80 7.51 12.48
N VAL A 170 -29.14 8.72 12.03
CA VAL A 170 -28.22 9.87 11.97
C VAL A 170 -28.54 10.83 13.12
N GLU A 171 -27.52 11.19 13.89
CA GLU A 171 -27.62 12.18 14.96
C GLU A 171 -27.33 13.58 14.40
N LEU A 172 -28.15 14.57 14.73
CA LEU A 172 -27.97 15.96 14.32
C LEU A 172 -27.52 16.80 15.51
N LEU A 173 -26.30 17.34 15.43
CA LEU A 173 -25.69 18.19 16.45
C LEU A 173 -25.57 19.62 15.95
N GLU A 174 -25.64 20.54 16.90
CA GLU A 174 -25.39 21.95 16.67
C GLU A 174 -23.90 22.23 16.77
N GLY A 175 -23.34 22.78 15.69
CA GLY A 175 -21.95 23.23 15.63
C GLY A 175 -21.80 24.69 16.05
N PRO A 176 -20.58 25.12 16.39
CA PRO A 176 -20.26 26.54 16.60
C PRO A 176 -20.69 27.39 15.39
N PRO A 177 -21.09 28.67 15.59
CA PRO A 177 -21.54 29.55 14.51
C PRO A 177 -20.55 29.67 13.34
N ASP A 178 -19.24 29.66 13.63
CA ASP A 178 -18.15 29.82 12.65
C ASP A 178 -17.52 28.48 12.23
N SER A 179 -18.30 27.39 12.30
CA SER A 179 -17.85 26.06 11.86
C SER A 179 -18.43 25.68 10.50
N ALA A 180 -17.66 24.94 9.73
CA ALA A 180 -18.19 24.27 8.54
C ALA A 180 -19.07 23.08 8.96
N PRO A 181 -20.11 22.73 8.18
CA PRO A 181 -20.81 21.46 8.34
C PRO A 181 -19.81 20.29 8.32
N MET A 182 -20.04 19.30 9.17
CA MET A 182 -19.17 18.13 9.24
C MET A 182 -19.95 16.85 9.54
N THR A 183 -19.56 15.77 8.87
CA THR A 183 -20.05 14.42 9.14
C THR A 183 -18.97 13.57 9.78
N PHE A 184 -19.31 12.86 10.87
CA PHE A 184 -18.39 11.89 11.47
C PHE A 184 -19.06 10.70 12.14
N GLY A 185 -18.29 9.61 12.33
CA GLY A 185 -18.73 8.38 12.98
C GLY A 185 -19.15 7.29 11.98
N ALA A 186 -18.56 6.11 12.11
CA ALA A 186 -18.80 5.00 11.17
C ALA A 186 -20.15 4.29 11.40
N TRP A 187 -20.43 3.90 12.65
CA TRP A 187 -21.59 3.08 13.00
C TRP A 187 -22.85 3.89 13.34
N ARG A 188 -22.65 4.97 14.10
CA ARG A 188 -23.70 5.94 14.47
C ARG A 188 -23.26 7.30 13.93
N PRO A 189 -23.53 7.58 12.65
CA PRO A 189 -23.09 8.80 12.00
C PRO A 189 -23.74 10.02 12.67
N VAL A 190 -22.96 11.08 12.72
CA VAL A 190 -23.30 12.37 13.31
C VAL A 190 -23.11 13.41 12.22
N ILE A 191 -24.10 14.26 12.03
CA ILE A 191 -24.02 15.47 11.23
C ILE A 191 -23.99 16.63 12.23
N MET A 192 -22.95 17.45 12.16
CA MET A 192 -22.86 18.69 12.93
C MET A 192 -22.99 19.88 11.97
N ILE A 193 -23.94 20.78 12.25
CA ILE A 193 -24.28 21.90 11.38
C ILE A 193 -24.22 23.21 12.18
N PRO A 194 -23.62 24.29 11.63
CA PRO A 194 -23.64 25.59 12.27
C PRO A 194 -25.05 26.20 12.33
N ARG A 195 -25.33 26.98 13.39
CA ARG A 195 -26.60 27.70 13.57
C ARG A 195 -27.05 28.51 12.35
N SER A 196 -26.10 29.10 11.63
CA SER A 196 -26.36 29.92 10.43
C SER A 196 -27.09 29.16 9.32
N VAL A 197 -26.85 27.85 9.20
CA VAL A 197 -27.50 26.99 8.19
C VAL A 197 -28.87 26.52 8.65
N LEU A 198 -29.09 26.32 9.96
CA LEU A 198 -30.38 25.90 10.50
C LEU A 198 -31.50 26.92 10.24
N GLY A 199 -31.17 28.21 10.13
CA GLY A 199 -32.13 29.30 9.90
C GLY A 199 -32.61 29.46 8.45
N SER A 200 -32.07 28.72 7.48
CA SER A 200 -32.42 28.84 6.06
C SER A 200 -32.83 27.48 5.49
N PRO A 201 -34.14 27.23 5.25
CA PRO A 201 -34.63 25.92 4.79
C PRO A 201 -33.97 25.42 3.49
N ASP A 202 -33.82 26.29 2.49
CA ASP A 202 -33.21 25.93 1.20
C ASP A 202 -31.71 25.59 1.36
N SER A 203 -31.01 26.31 2.26
CA SER A 203 -29.60 26.04 2.57
C SER A 203 -29.45 24.75 3.36
N LEU A 204 -30.35 24.50 4.31
CA LEU A 204 -30.36 23.31 5.15
C LEU A 204 -30.50 22.04 4.30
N ASP A 205 -31.43 22.01 3.36
CA ASP A 205 -31.66 20.85 2.50
C ASP A 205 -30.41 20.49 1.69
N ALA A 206 -29.80 21.48 1.04
CA ALA A 206 -28.61 21.25 0.22
C ALA A 206 -27.41 20.77 1.05
N VAL A 207 -27.20 21.33 2.26
CA VAL A 207 -26.17 20.86 3.19
C VAL A 207 -26.48 19.44 3.67
N LEU A 208 -27.71 19.17 4.13
CA LEU A 208 -28.10 17.86 4.62
C LEU A 208 -27.94 16.78 3.55
N VAL A 209 -28.34 17.05 2.31
CA VAL A 209 -28.14 16.10 1.20
C VAL A 209 -26.66 15.82 0.98
N HIS A 210 -25.80 16.84 1.01
CA HIS A 210 -24.35 16.68 0.85
C HIS A 210 -23.77 15.78 1.97
N GLU A 211 -24.09 16.08 3.22
CA GLU A 211 -23.63 15.30 4.38
C GLU A 211 -24.20 13.86 4.39
N LEU A 212 -25.46 13.68 4.01
CA LEU A 212 -26.08 12.35 3.89
C LEU A 212 -25.45 11.52 2.76
N ILE A 213 -24.96 12.14 1.69
CA ILE A 213 -24.19 11.44 0.64
C ILE A 213 -22.90 10.87 1.21
N HIS A 214 -22.18 11.62 2.05
CA HIS A 214 -20.99 11.11 2.76
C HIS A 214 -21.34 9.91 3.65
N ILE A 215 -22.43 9.99 4.42
CA ILE A 215 -22.89 8.89 5.27
C ILE A 215 -23.21 7.65 4.44
N ARG A 216 -24.01 7.82 3.38
CA ARG A 216 -24.42 6.72 2.49
C ARG A 216 -23.23 6.02 1.84
N ARG A 217 -22.17 6.77 1.51
CA ARG A 217 -20.94 6.25 0.90
C ARG A 217 -19.91 5.74 1.90
N ALA A 218 -20.20 5.85 3.21
CA ALA A 218 -19.29 5.55 4.30
C ALA A 218 -17.95 6.32 4.22
N ASP A 219 -18.01 7.57 3.74
CA ASP A 219 -16.82 8.39 3.47
C ASP A 219 -15.98 8.66 4.73
N TYR A 220 -16.61 8.74 5.90
CA TYR A 220 -15.90 8.77 7.19
C TYR A 220 -14.99 7.55 7.39
N THR A 221 -15.49 6.36 7.07
CA THR A 221 -14.75 5.10 7.27
C THR A 221 -13.58 5.03 6.30
N TRP A 222 -13.83 5.41 5.05
CA TRP A 222 -12.77 5.51 4.04
C TRP A 222 -11.70 6.54 4.41
N ALA A 223 -12.10 7.73 4.87
CA ALA A 223 -11.15 8.75 5.32
C ALA A 223 -10.31 8.28 6.51
N LEU A 224 -10.90 7.51 7.43
CA LEU A 224 -10.17 6.90 8.53
C LEU A 224 -9.12 5.90 8.03
N LEU A 225 -9.46 5.04 7.08
CA LEU A 225 -8.52 4.11 6.45
C LEU A 225 -7.38 4.87 5.73
N ASP A 226 -7.71 5.91 4.96
CA ASP A 226 -6.72 6.72 4.27
C ASP A 226 -5.77 7.43 5.26
N CYS A 227 -6.27 7.86 6.42
CA CYS A 227 -5.48 8.44 7.51
C CYS A 227 -4.57 7.40 8.17
N LEU A 228 -5.06 6.17 8.41
CA LEU A 228 -4.25 5.08 8.97
C LEU A 228 -3.09 4.72 8.04
N VAL A 229 -3.36 4.55 6.74
CA VAL A 229 -2.31 4.28 5.74
C VAL A 229 -1.32 5.44 5.66
N SER A 230 -1.81 6.68 5.63
CA SER A 230 -0.93 7.85 5.58
C SER A 230 -0.10 8.06 6.85
N ALA A 231 -0.59 7.62 8.01
CA ALA A 231 0.16 7.62 9.25
C ALA A 231 1.25 6.53 9.24
N ALA A 232 0.89 5.31 8.84
CA ALA A 232 1.82 4.18 8.77
C ALA A 232 2.95 4.40 7.74
N PHE A 233 2.63 5.01 6.60
CA PHE A 233 3.56 5.28 5.51
C PHE A 233 3.87 6.78 5.38
N ALA A 234 3.95 7.50 6.50
CA ALA A 234 4.10 8.96 6.52
C ALA A 234 5.38 9.47 5.83
N PHE A 235 6.41 8.62 5.74
CA PHE A 235 7.65 8.92 5.01
C PHE A 235 7.46 8.94 3.48
N HIS A 236 6.40 8.33 2.96
CA HIS A 236 6.26 8.06 1.53
C HIS A 236 5.54 9.21 0.78
N PRO A 237 6.19 9.94 -0.15
CA PRO A 237 5.59 11.11 -0.79
C PRO A 237 4.36 10.79 -1.65
N LEU A 238 4.37 9.65 -2.36
CA LEU A 238 3.24 9.25 -3.22
C LEU A 238 1.95 9.00 -2.43
N VAL A 239 2.05 8.54 -1.18
CA VAL A 239 0.90 8.33 -0.30
C VAL A 239 0.17 9.65 -0.05
N TRP A 240 0.92 10.73 0.20
CA TRP A 240 0.37 12.08 0.36
C TRP A 240 -0.22 12.63 -0.93
N VAL A 241 0.41 12.37 -2.08
CA VAL A 241 -0.11 12.77 -3.40
C VAL A 241 -1.47 12.09 -3.67
N LEU A 242 -1.56 10.78 -3.42
CA LEU A 242 -2.80 10.02 -3.59
C LEU A 242 -3.88 10.50 -2.62
N ARG A 243 -3.55 10.68 -1.33
CA ARG A 243 -4.48 11.17 -0.30
C ARG A 243 -5.07 12.54 -0.65
N ARG A 244 -4.24 13.51 -1.05
CA ARG A 244 -4.72 14.84 -1.49
C ARG A 244 -5.66 14.73 -2.69
N GLY A 245 -5.37 13.80 -3.61
CA GLY A 245 -6.26 13.50 -4.72
C GLY A 245 -7.58 12.86 -4.29
N ILE A 246 -7.54 11.94 -3.32
CA ILE A 246 -8.74 11.31 -2.75
C ILE A 246 -9.64 12.36 -2.11
N GLU A 247 -9.10 13.21 -1.23
CA GLU A 247 -9.84 14.29 -0.56
C GLU A 247 -10.49 15.22 -1.61
N ARG A 248 -9.74 15.62 -2.64
CA ARG A 248 -10.24 16.40 -3.77
C ARG A 248 -11.42 15.77 -4.50
N PHE A 249 -11.27 14.51 -4.90
CA PHE A 249 -12.26 13.82 -5.71
C PHE A 249 -13.49 13.41 -4.89
N ARG A 250 -13.35 13.21 -3.58
CA ARG A 250 -14.46 12.90 -2.68
C ARG A 250 -15.47 14.05 -2.66
N GLU A 251 -15.03 15.27 -2.36
CA GLU A 251 -15.88 16.46 -2.28
C GLU A 251 -16.56 16.76 -3.63
N THR A 252 -15.77 16.84 -4.70
CA THR A 252 -16.30 17.10 -6.04
C THR A 252 -17.26 16.01 -6.53
N SER A 253 -17.09 14.76 -6.08
CA SER A 253 -18.04 13.69 -6.40
C SER A 253 -19.33 13.74 -5.59
N CYS A 254 -19.30 14.34 -4.39
CA CYS A 254 -20.50 14.59 -3.60
C CYS A 254 -21.28 15.76 -4.21
N ASP A 255 -20.60 16.86 -4.54
CA ASP A 255 -21.19 18.01 -5.24
C ASP A 255 -21.88 17.59 -6.55
N ALA A 256 -21.20 16.78 -7.38
CA ALA A 256 -21.77 16.27 -8.61
C ALA A 256 -23.02 15.41 -8.37
N GLU A 257 -23.04 14.61 -7.29
CA GLU A 257 -24.18 13.77 -6.95
C GLU A 257 -25.38 14.60 -6.47
N VAL A 258 -25.16 15.62 -5.62
CA VAL A 258 -26.20 16.57 -5.19
C VAL A 258 -26.92 17.18 -6.40
N LEU A 259 -26.15 17.68 -7.37
CA LEU A 259 -26.68 18.30 -8.58
C LEU A 259 -27.37 17.29 -9.50
N SER A 260 -26.76 16.11 -9.71
CA SER A 260 -27.29 15.10 -10.63
C SER A 260 -28.64 14.53 -10.21
N ARG A 261 -28.92 14.53 -8.89
CA ARG A 261 -30.19 14.07 -8.31
C ARG A 261 -31.23 15.18 -8.21
N GLY A 262 -30.88 16.42 -8.56
CA GLY A 262 -31.81 17.55 -8.58
C GLY A 262 -32.11 18.17 -7.21
N PHE A 263 -31.33 17.86 -6.17
CA PHE A 263 -31.54 18.42 -4.83
C PHE A 263 -31.13 19.88 -4.70
N ALA A 264 -30.27 20.38 -5.59
CA ALA A 264 -29.88 21.78 -5.61
C ALA A 264 -29.63 22.27 -7.05
N ARG A 265 -29.83 23.56 -7.28
CA ARG A 265 -29.43 24.23 -8.52
C ARG A 265 -27.96 24.63 -8.44
N PRO A 266 -27.18 24.56 -9.55
CA PRO A 266 -25.74 24.79 -9.51
C PRO A 266 -25.30 26.13 -8.92
N ARG A 267 -25.99 27.24 -9.26
CA ARG A 267 -25.61 28.59 -8.79
C ARG A 267 -25.91 28.81 -7.29
N PRO A 268 -27.15 28.62 -6.79
CA PRO A 268 -27.42 28.73 -5.36
C PRO A 268 -26.57 27.80 -4.50
N TYR A 269 -26.29 26.58 -5.01
CA TYR A 269 -25.43 25.64 -4.31
C TYR A 269 -23.97 26.11 -4.24
N ALA A 270 -23.45 26.66 -5.33
CA ALA A 270 -22.12 27.26 -5.36
C ALA A 270 -21.96 28.42 -4.37
N GLU A 271 -22.97 29.30 -4.29
CA GLU A 271 -23.01 30.42 -3.34
C GLU A 271 -23.07 29.92 -1.90
N LEU A 272 -23.93 28.94 -1.61
CA LEU A 272 -24.01 28.29 -0.30
C LEU A 272 -22.65 27.72 0.11
N LEU A 273 -21.99 26.96 -0.78
CA LEU A 273 -20.67 26.40 -0.52
C LEU A 273 -19.64 27.49 -0.22
N ALA A 274 -19.68 28.62 -0.93
CA ALA A 274 -18.78 29.75 -0.70
C ALA A 274 -19.00 30.38 0.69
N HIS A 275 -20.26 30.48 1.14
CA HIS A 275 -20.59 31.04 2.45
C HIS A 275 -20.31 30.09 3.63
N THR A 276 -20.45 28.77 3.42
CA THR A 276 -20.14 27.76 4.45
C THR A 276 -18.65 27.43 4.55
N HIS A 277 -17.84 27.88 3.59
CA HIS A 277 -16.39 27.67 3.59
C HIS A 277 -15.69 28.70 4.49
N VAL A 278 -15.95 28.62 5.79
CA VAL A 278 -15.26 29.44 6.79
C VAL A 278 -13.94 28.73 7.12
N PRO A 279 -12.77 29.39 7.01
CA PRO A 279 -11.52 28.84 7.50
C PRO A 279 -11.69 28.58 9.00
N THR A 280 -11.64 27.30 9.39
CA THR A 280 -11.77 26.94 10.80
C THR A 280 -10.67 27.61 11.59
N GLN A 281 -11.02 28.52 12.50
CA GLN A 281 -10.07 29.25 13.35
C GLN A 281 -9.46 28.36 14.46
N PHE A 282 -9.94 27.11 14.58
CA PHE A 282 -9.50 26.14 15.58
C PHE A 282 -8.69 25.01 14.95
N PRO A 283 -7.70 24.44 15.66
CA PRO A 283 -7.02 23.23 15.22
C PRO A 283 -8.04 22.09 15.10
N MET A 284 -8.41 21.76 13.86
CA MET A 284 -9.30 20.66 13.55
C MET A 284 -8.53 19.34 13.62
N PRO A 285 -9.07 18.30 14.30
CA PRO A 285 -8.49 16.96 14.28
C PRO A 285 -8.22 16.49 12.84
N ALA A 286 -7.13 15.80 12.50
CA ALA A 286 -6.77 15.50 11.11
C ALA A 286 -7.84 14.69 10.33
N VAL A 287 -8.62 13.84 11.03
CA VAL A 287 -9.78 13.14 10.44
C VAL A 287 -10.92 14.12 10.19
N ALA A 288 -11.18 15.00 11.15
CA ALA A 288 -12.18 16.05 11.01
C ALA A 288 -11.76 17.08 9.95
N ALA A 289 -10.48 17.43 9.81
CA ALA A 289 -9.94 18.27 8.75
C ALA A 289 -9.93 17.56 7.40
N SER A 290 -9.77 16.23 7.37
CA SER A 290 -9.94 15.47 6.13
C SER A 290 -11.39 15.55 5.67
N LEU A 291 -12.37 15.53 6.58
CA LEU A 291 -13.82 15.52 6.29
C LEU A 291 -14.48 16.90 6.20
N SER A 292 -13.95 17.86 6.94
CA SER A 292 -14.42 19.24 7.05
C SER A 292 -13.53 20.07 6.13
N ALA A 293 -13.70 19.87 4.82
CA ALA A 293 -12.86 20.37 3.74
C ALA A 293 -12.27 21.80 3.94
N PRO A 294 -11.00 21.97 4.37
CA PRO A 294 -10.38 23.28 4.50
C PRO A 294 -9.36 23.55 3.38
N SER A 295 -9.27 22.74 2.32
CA SER A 295 -8.14 22.84 1.37
C SER A 295 -8.47 22.73 -0.12
N LEU A 296 -9.73 22.50 -0.49
CA LEU A 296 -10.10 22.60 -1.91
C LEU A 296 -10.34 24.06 -2.26
N LYS A 297 -9.61 24.52 -3.27
CA LYS A 297 -9.93 25.79 -3.93
C LYS A 297 -11.38 25.67 -4.40
N LEU A 298 -12.29 26.45 -3.82
CA LEU A 298 -13.69 26.56 -4.21
C LEU A 298 -13.84 26.55 -5.75
N LYS A 299 -12.92 27.23 -6.45
CA LYS A 299 -12.76 27.22 -7.91
C LYS A 299 -12.82 25.81 -8.54
N GLU A 300 -12.07 24.83 -8.02
CA GLU A 300 -12.03 23.47 -8.56
C GLU A 300 -13.39 22.74 -8.39
N ARG A 301 -14.09 23.00 -7.27
CA ARG A 301 -15.46 22.48 -7.05
C ARG A 301 -16.43 23.08 -8.06
N LEU A 302 -16.38 24.40 -8.26
CA LEU A 302 -17.21 25.13 -9.22
C LEU A 302 -16.98 24.66 -10.67
N GLU A 303 -15.72 24.48 -11.08
CA GLU A 303 -15.38 23.96 -12.40
C GLU A 303 -15.90 22.52 -12.60
N THR A 304 -15.80 21.69 -11.57
CA THR A 304 -16.28 20.31 -11.62
C THR A 304 -17.80 20.24 -11.68
N MET A 305 -18.50 21.05 -10.88
CA MET A 305 -19.96 21.20 -10.93
C MET A 305 -20.43 21.59 -12.33
N LYS A 306 -19.79 22.59 -12.95
CA LYS A 306 -20.13 23.04 -14.31
C LYS A 306 -19.99 21.92 -15.36
N ASN A 307 -18.94 21.10 -15.24
CA ASN A 307 -18.60 20.13 -16.28
C ASN A 307 -19.24 18.74 -16.07
N PHE A 308 -19.62 18.39 -14.84
CA PHE A 308 -20.02 17.03 -14.47
C PHE A 308 -21.38 16.91 -13.79
N ALA A 309 -22.11 17.99 -13.50
CA ALA A 309 -23.43 17.95 -12.84
C ALA A 309 -24.43 16.95 -13.45
N HIS A 310 -24.35 16.70 -14.76
CA HIS A 310 -25.27 15.81 -15.47
C HIS A 310 -24.58 14.65 -16.21
N ARG A 311 -23.27 14.46 -16.02
CA ARG A 311 -22.53 13.38 -16.68
C ARG A 311 -22.61 12.09 -15.85
N LYS A 312 -22.98 10.98 -16.48
CA LYS A 312 -22.90 9.65 -15.88
C LYS A 312 -21.49 9.05 -16.04
N LEU A 313 -21.14 8.12 -15.16
CA LEU A 313 -19.97 7.26 -15.31
C LEU A 313 -20.04 6.47 -16.64
N THR A 314 -18.95 6.48 -17.41
CA THR A 314 -18.89 5.71 -18.65
C THR A 314 -18.61 4.24 -18.36
N SER A 315 -19.01 3.32 -19.26
CA SER A 315 -18.70 1.88 -19.12
C SER A 315 -17.20 1.63 -19.03
N ARG A 316 -16.38 2.37 -19.78
CA ARG A 316 -14.91 2.30 -19.71
C ARG A 316 -14.37 2.70 -18.34
N GLN A 317 -14.95 3.72 -17.70
CA GLN A 317 -14.56 4.13 -16.35
C GLN A 317 -14.97 3.09 -15.29
N ARG A 318 -16.15 2.47 -15.43
CA ARG A 318 -16.59 1.39 -14.55
C ARG A 318 -15.64 0.18 -14.63
N VAL A 319 -15.30 -0.24 -15.85
CA VAL A 319 -14.30 -1.29 -16.09
C VAL A 319 -12.94 -0.88 -15.51
N GLY A 320 -12.51 0.37 -15.71
CA GLY A 320 -11.28 0.89 -15.13
C GLY A 320 -11.24 0.80 -13.60
N ILE A 321 -12.36 1.06 -12.90
CA ILE A 321 -12.46 0.89 -11.44
C ILE A 321 -12.28 -0.58 -11.05
N VAL A 322 -12.93 -1.50 -11.76
CA VAL A 322 -12.82 -2.95 -11.51
C VAL A 322 -11.39 -3.45 -11.78
N LEU A 323 -10.79 -3.02 -12.89
CA LEU A 323 -9.40 -3.35 -13.24
C LEU A 323 -8.40 -2.72 -12.26
N GLY A 324 -8.65 -1.51 -11.78
CA GLY A 324 -7.85 -0.86 -10.75
C GLY A 324 -7.89 -1.61 -9.42
N ALA A 325 -9.02 -2.21 -9.07
CA ALA A 325 -9.10 -3.15 -7.95
C ALA A 325 -8.33 -4.46 -8.24
N GLY A 326 -8.36 -4.96 -9.48
CA GLY A 326 -7.56 -6.13 -9.91
C GLY A 326 -6.04 -5.89 -9.91
N LEU A 327 -5.58 -4.66 -10.16
CA LEU A 327 -4.16 -4.28 -10.07
C LEU A 327 -3.62 -4.47 -8.65
N VAL A 328 -4.46 -4.34 -7.62
CA VAL A 328 -4.11 -4.66 -6.23
C VAL A 328 -3.73 -6.13 -6.09
N CYS A 329 -4.49 -7.04 -6.72
CA CYS A 329 -4.20 -8.47 -6.71
C CYS A 329 -2.90 -8.81 -7.46
N VAL A 330 -2.65 -8.15 -8.60
CA VAL A 330 -1.40 -8.31 -9.36
C VAL A 330 -0.20 -7.81 -8.56
N LEU A 331 -0.34 -6.67 -7.88
CA LEU A 331 0.69 -6.12 -6.99
C LEU A 331 1.06 -7.06 -5.85
N VAL A 332 0.05 -7.67 -5.23
CA VAL A 332 0.22 -8.70 -4.20
C VAL A 332 0.94 -9.93 -4.75
N ALA A 333 0.55 -10.40 -5.93
CA ALA A 333 1.15 -11.57 -6.57
C ALA A 333 2.62 -11.34 -6.96
N VAL A 334 2.94 -10.17 -7.54
CA VAL A 334 4.32 -9.80 -7.92
C VAL A 334 5.21 -9.66 -6.69
N ALA A 335 4.73 -8.99 -5.64
CA ALA A 335 5.51 -8.80 -4.42
C ALA A 335 5.91 -10.13 -3.78
N GLY A 336 5.01 -11.11 -3.77
CA GLY A 336 5.35 -12.41 -3.22
C GLY A 336 6.11 -13.35 -4.15
N ALA A 337 5.93 -13.24 -5.47
CA ALA A 337 6.80 -13.93 -6.42
C ALA A 337 8.27 -13.49 -6.25
N CYS A 338 8.51 -12.20 -5.98
CA CYS A 338 9.85 -11.72 -5.64
C CYS A 338 10.36 -12.27 -4.31
N ALA A 339 9.51 -12.40 -3.28
CA ALA A 339 9.90 -12.94 -1.98
C ALA A 339 10.27 -14.43 -2.03
N THR A 340 9.49 -15.26 -2.74
CA THR A 340 9.80 -16.71 -2.90
C THR A 340 11.16 -16.96 -3.52
N ARG A 341 11.50 -16.21 -4.57
CA ARG A 341 12.75 -16.39 -5.32
C ARG A 341 13.99 -16.11 -4.47
N ALA A 342 13.86 -15.29 -3.44
CA ALA A 342 14.94 -14.93 -2.53
C ALA A 342 15.23 -16.01 -1.48
N GLU A 343 14.23 -16.80 -1.09
CA GLU A 343 14.40 -17.93 -0.17
C GLU A 343 14.95 -19.17 -0.91
N GLU A 344 14.60 -19.35 -2.18
CA GLU A 344 15.05 -20.49 -2.99
C GLU A 344 16.52 -20.39 -3.44
N GLU A 345 17.04 -19.20 -3.77
CA GLU A 345 18.42 -19.03 -4.27
C GLU A 345 19.51 -19.51 -3.29
N PRO A 346 19.49 -19.11 -2.00
CA PRO A 346 20.48 -19.57 -1.02
C PRO A 346 20.38 -21.08 -0.78
N ALA A 347 19.16 -21.61 -0.65
CA ALA A 347 18.92 -23.03 -0.41
C ALA A 347 19.39 -23.90 -1.59
N MET A 348 19.21 -23.42 -2.82
CA MET A 348 19.66 -24.11 -4.02
C MET A 348 21.19 -24.07 -4.17
N PHE A 349 21.82 -22.96 -3.80
CA PHE A 349 23.28 -22.83 -3.79
C PHE A 349 23.92 -23.74 -2.73
N GLU A 350 23.38 -23.75 -1.50
CA GLU A 350 23.84 -24.60 -0.41
C GLU A 350 23.67 -26.10 -0.74
N ALA A 351 22.51 -26.48 -1.32
CA ALA A 351 22.30 -27.83 -1.83
C ALA A 351 23.24 -28.21 -3.00
N SER A 352 23.68 -27.23 -3.80
CA SER A 352 24.64 -27.44 -4.88
C SER A 352 26.06 -27.64 -4.33
N LEU A 353 26.45 -26.89 -3.30
CA LEU A 353 27.72 -27.08 -2.59
C LEU A 353 27.77 -28.43 -1.89
N GLU A 354 26.70 -28.85 -1.21
CA GLU A 354 26.64 -30.18 -0.58
C GLU A 354 26.75 -31.31 -1.61
N ARG A 355 26.14 -31.15 -2.80
CA ARG A 355 26.30 -32.13 -3.89
C ARG A 355 27.74 -32.17 -4.41
N ALA A 356 28.35 -31.00 -4.64
CA ALA A 356 29.73 -30.92 -5.12
C ALA A 356 30.72 -31.54 -4.12
N ASP A 357 30.54 -31.31 -2.83
CA ASP A 357 31.37 -31.90 -1.77
C ASP A 357 31.21 -33.43 -1.71
N ARG A 358 29.97 -33.94 -1.84
CA ARG A 358 29.72 -35.38 -1.94
C ARG A 358 30.36 -36.01 -3.19
N GLU A 359 30.26 -35.37 -4.35
CA GLU A 359 30.87 -35.88 -5.59
C GLU A 359 32.39 -35.90 -5.50
N MET A 360 33.00 -34.88 -4.89
CA MET A 360 34.44 -34.82 -4.62
C MET A 360 34.89 -35.95 -3.69
N VAL A 361 34.15 -36.20 -2.60
CA VAL A 361 34.45 -37.29 -1.66
C VAL A 361 34.32 -38.66 -2.33
N VAL A 362 33.27 -38.88 -3.13
CA VAL A 362 33.08 -40.13 -3.88
C VAL A 362 34.21 -40.33 -4.91
N GLY A 363 34.62 -39.26 -5.61
CA GLY A 363 35.76 -39.29 -6.53
C GLY A 363 37.08 -39.64 -5.84
N TYR A 364 37.34 -39.06 -4.67
CA TYR A 364 38.53 -39.35 -3.87
C TYR A 364 38.57 -40.80 -3.37
N VAL A 365 37.45 -41.31 -2.86
CA VAL A 365 37.34 -42.71 -2.39
C VAL A 365 37.61 -43.69 -3.55
N ARG A 366 37.00 -43.45 -4.72
CA ARG A 366 37.19 -44.28 -5.90
C ARG A 366 38.64 -44.27 -6.38
N ALA A 367 39.26 -43.10 -6.47
CA ALA A 367 40.67 -42.97 -6.87
C ALA A 367 41.61 -43.72 -5.89
N ARG A 368 41.29 -43.68 -4.59
CA ARG A 368 42.04 -44.43 -3.57
C ARG A 368 41.86 -45.94 -3.70
N GLU A 369 40.65 -46.42 -3.96
CA GLU A 369 40.39 -47.84 -4.22
C GLU A 369 41.12 -48.34 -5.47
N GLU A 370 41.11 -47.55 -6.55
CA GLU A 370 41.84 -47.86 -7.79
C GLU A 370 43.36 -47.90 -7.57
N ALA A 371 43.91 -46.96 -6.78
CA ALA A 371 45.33 -46.95 -6.41
C ALA A 371 45.74 -48.16 -5.56
N VAL A 372 44.92 -48.55 -4.58
CA VAL A 372 45.16 -49.74 -3.75
C VAL A 372 45.11 -51.01 -4.60
N ALA A 373 44.13 -51.13 -5.49
CA ALA A 373 44.01 -52.26 -6.39
C ALA A 373 45.21 -52.36 -7.37
N ALA A 374 45.70 -51.22 -7.87
CA ALA A 374 46.89 -51.19 -8.72
C ALA A 374 48.16 -51.64 -7.96
N GLN A 375 48.32 -51.22 -6.70
CA GLN A 375 49.45 -51.62 -5.86
C GLN A 375 49.43 -53.12 -5.54
N GLN A 376 48.24 -53.70 -5.30
CA GLN A 376 48.08 -55.15 -5.10
C GLN A 376 48.45 -55.94 -6.35
N ARG A 377 47.98 -55.54 -7.54
CA ARG A 377 48.36 -56.20 -8.81
C ARG A 377 49.86 -56.13 -9.07
N ALA A 378 50.50 -55.00 -8.77
CA ALA A 378 51.95 -54.85 -8.90
C ALA A 378 52.71 -55.77 -7.93
N ALA A 379 52.23 -55.92 -6.70
CA ALA A 379 52.82 -56.82 -5.71
C ALA A 379 52.66 -58.31 -6.11
N GLU A 380 51.50 -58.69 -6.64
CA GLU A 380 51.25 -60.04 -7.16
C GLU A 380 52.13 -60.36 -8.38
N ALA A 381 52.29 -59.41 -9.31
CA ALA A 381 53.18 -59.57 -10.46
C ALA A 381 54.65 -59.73 -10.04
N ALA A 382 55.12 -58.93 -9.08
CA ALA A 382 56.48 -59.03 -8.55
C ALA A 382 56.72 -60.35 -7.79
N ALA A 383 55.71 -60.85 -7.06
CA ALA A 383 55.78 -62.16 -6.40
C ALA A 383 55.85 -63.30 -7.42
N HIS A 384 55.07 -63.22 -8.50
CA HIS A 384 55.11 -64.21 -9.58
C HIS A 384 56.47 -64.22 -10.29
N GLU A 385 57.04 -63.05 -10.58
CA GLU A 385 58.36 -62.93 -11.22
C GLU A 385 59.47 -63.47 -10.31
N ALA A 386 59.39 -63.24 -8.99
CA ALA A 386 60.31 -63.79 -8.00
C ALA A 386 60.21 -65.32 -7.87
N ASP A 387 59.01 -65.90 -7.97
CA ASP A 387 58.81 -67.34 -7.95
C ASP A 387 59.30 -68.01 -9.23
N VAL A 388 59.10 -67.38 -10.40
CA VAL A 388 59.67 -67.85 -11.67
C VAL A 388 61.20 -67.81 -11.64
N ALA A 389 61.79 -66.76 -11.06
CA ALA A 389 63.25 -66.65 -10.92
C ALA A 389 63.87 -67.67 -9.95
N ARG A 390 63.10 -68.26 -9.03
CA ARG A 390 63.56 -69.35 -8.15
C ARG A 390 63.42 -70.75 -8.76
N ALA A 391 62.67 -70.88 -9.86
CA ALA A 391 62.40 -72.16 -10.53
C ALA A 391 63.43 -72.50 -11.63
N TYR A 392 64.31 -71.55 -11.97
CA TYR A 392 65.50 -71.74 -12.81
C TYR A 392 66.76 -71.70 -11.94
#